data_AF-A0A7C8BAH0-F1
#
_entry.id   AF-A0A7C8BAH0-F1
#
_cell.length_a   1.000
_cell.length_b   1.000
_cell.length_c   1.000
_cell.angle_alpha   90.00
_cell.angle_beta   90.00
_cell.angle_gamma   90.00
#
_symmetry.space_group_name_H-M   'P 1'
#
loop_
_entity.id
_entity.type
_entity.pdbx_description
1 polymer ?
#
loop_
_entity_poly.entity_id
_entity_poly.type
_entity_poly.pdbx_seq_one_letter_code
_entity_poly.pdbx_strand_id
1 'polypeptide(L)'
;MLRNLIRIPALATLLTLSLAGTPAHATQADFEKHMARGVAALDADTPRAALEEFRAAQTEHPDDPETALYLAIALNRAGDPAAEAALKNALRSDPGNPRINLELGTHYYNRSMYDEAGDYFENLLAQNPDADLTSAARSYLANIRTQSSGKNWSASLTGGIQYDSNVPLSADGVQLPVGIDRRGDWRGVINLGLAAAPYRNNSTELAVSYGLYQTLHTNLSDFDLTQNSLDLTLREQFQPYLAGKVTLSGELIHLGGKQFDRSYSIAPAIILTLSDSATSTLEYRFREAYYENSGMFPTNSDREGIAHVITLGHQHKLSDTLNLRISYTFERELATTDSWSSRSHHGSAGIAIALPYKLLLDISADAVGRSYDAIQNDASEARSDTTLSAAASLTWQINETLAISGGYHYTDNSSTISGYEYRRSITSLMFQGRY
;
A
#
# COMPACT_ATOMS: atom_id res chain seq x y z
N MET A 1 6.21 -47.08 33.39
CA MET A 1 5.96 -46.26 32.18
C MET A 1 4.46 -46.10 32.00
N LEU A 2 4.01 -44.94 31.52
CA LEU A 2 2.63 -44.51 31.23
C LEU A 2 1.47 -45.24 31.95
N ARG A 3 0.88 -44.58 32.94
CA ARG A 3 -0.49 -44.88 33.43
C ARG A 3 -1.51 -44.15 32.56
N ASN A 4 -2.64 -44.79 32.30
CA ASN A 4 -3.77 -44.20 31.58
C ASN A 4 -5.11 -44.76 32.10
N LEU A 5 -6.18 -43.99 31.93
CA LEU A 5 -7.62 -44.38 31.86
C LEU A 5 -8.51 -44.54 33.14
N ILE A 6 -9.58 -43.71 33.15
CA ILE A 6 -11.03 -44.03 33.32
C ILE A 6 -11.71 -44.10 34.73
N ARG A 7 -12.33 -42.96 35.11
CA ARG A 7 -13.77 -42.66 35.43
C ARG A 7 -14.70 -43.57 36.30
N ILE A 8 -15.33 -42.91 37.32
CA ILE A 8 -16.79 -42.94 37.74
C ILE A 8 -17.27 -44.25 38.43
N PRO A 9 -18.17 -44.32 39.47
CA PRO A 9 -19.34 -43.48 39.89
C PRO A 9 -19.37 -43.07 41.41
N ALA A 10 -20.46 -42.67 42.09
CA ALA A 10 -21.55 -41.67 41.87
C ALA A 10 -22.50 -41.58 43.11
N LEU A 11 -23.30 -40.48 43.25
CA LEU A 11 -24.37 -40.21 44.27
C LEU A 11 -23.95 -40.14 45.77
N ALA A 12 -24.71 -39.58 46.73
CA ALA A 12 -25.54 -38.34 46.81
C ALA A 12 -26.21 -38.29 48.22
N THR A 13 -26.10 -37.19 48.97
CA THR A 13 -27.05 -36.89 50.08
C THR A 13 -27.10 -35.39 50.37
N LEU A 14 -28.31 -34.86 50.57
CA LEU A 14 -28.55 -33.45 50.91
C LEU A 14 -28.10 -33.13 52.35
N LEU A 15 -27.61 -31.91 52.56
CA LEU A 15 -27.95 -31.16 53.76
C LEU A 15 -28.24 -29.69 53.37
N THR A 16 -29.50 -29.28 53.53
CA THR A 16 -29.92 -27.89 53.33
C THR A 16 -29.54 -27.05 54.55
N LEU A 17 -28.76 -25.99 54.34
CA LEU A 17 -28.74 -24.85 55.26
C LEU A 17 -29.26 -23.61 54.52
N SER A 18 -30.26 -22.97 55.10
CA SER A 18 -30.94 -21.82 54.52
C SER A 18 -30.03 -20.58 54.52
N LEU A 19 -29.64 -20.14 53.34
CA LEU A 19 -29.41 -18.71 53.10
C LEU A 19 -30.62 -18.21 52.32
N ALA A 20 -31.46 -17.41 53.00
CA ALA A 20 -32.45 -16.60 52.31
C ALA A 20 -31.67 -15.54 51.52
N GLY A 21 -31.36 -15.85 50.26
CA GLY A 21 -30.86 -14.87 49.31
C GLY A 21 -31.89 -13.75 49.23
N THR A 22 -31.56 -12.59 49.79
CA THR A 22 -32.41 -11.41 49.64
C THR A 22 -32.57 -11.12 48.14
N PRO A 23 -33.73 -10.64 47.66
CA PRO A 23 -33.93 -10.40 46.23
C PRO A 23 -32.84 -9.48 45.63
N ALA A 24 -32.29 -8.56 46.43
CA ALA A 24 -31.17 -7.71 46.05
C ALA A 24 -29.85 -8.44 45.71
N HIS A 25 -29.62 -9.66 46.21
CA HIS A 25 -28.46 -10.48 45.82
C HIS A 25 -28.70 -11.27 44.53
N ALA A 26 -29.95 -11.55 44.18
CA ALA A 26 -30.29 -12.17 42.90
C ALA A 26 -30.15 -11.16 41.76
N THR A 27 -30.69 -9.94 41.93
CA THR A 27 -30.59 -8.86 40.94
C THR A 27 -29.14 -8.45 40.67
N GLN A 28 -28.30 -8.30 41.70
CA GLN A 28 -26.88 -7.97 41.47
C GLN A 28 -26.15 -9.03 40.61
N ALA A 29 -26.48 -10.32 40.80
CA ALA A 29 -25.84 -11.41 40.07
C ALA A 29 -26.36 -11.56 38.63
N ASP A 30 -27.63 -11.23 38.37
CA ASP A 30 -28.19 -11.21 37.02
C ASP A 30 -27.70 -9.96 36.25
N PHE A 31 -27.60 -8.79 36.89
CA PHE A 31 -26.97 -7.58 36.35
C PHE A 31 -25.54 -7.81 35.87
N GLU A 32 -24.65 -8.32 36.74
CA GLU A 32 -23.24 -8.59 36.40
C GLU A 32 -23.11 -9.58 35.22
N LYS A 33 -24.01 -10.57 35.17
CA LYS A 33 -24.10 -11.55 34.09
C LYS A 33 -24.57 -10.93 32.78
N HIS A 34 -25.55 -10.03 32.80
CA HIS A 34 -26.01 -9.28 31.64
C HIS A 34 -24.91 -8.34 31.11
N MET A 35 -24.21 -7.62 32.00
CA MET A 35 -23.06 -6.78 31.64
C MET A 35 -21.93 -7.59 30.98
N ALA A 36 -21.51 -8.70 31.60
CA ALA A 36 -20.44 -9.56 31.06
C ALA A 36 -20.78 -10.13 29.67
N ARG A 37 -22.05 -10.49 29.44
CA ARG A 37 -22.52 -10.97 28.13
C ARG A 37 -22.58 -9.86 27.08
N GLY A 38 -23.03 -8.67 27.47
CA GLY A 38 -23.03 -7.51 26.57
C GLY A 38 -21.63 -7.14 26.10
N VAL A 39 -20.64 -7.15 27.00
CA VAL A 39 -19.22 -6.91 26.66
C VAL A 39 -18.69 -8.01 25.73
N ALA A 40 -18.91 -9.29 26.07
CA ALA A 40 -18.49 -10.40 25.20
C ALA A 40 -19.15 -10.35 23.80
N ALA A 41 -20.39 -9.86 23.70
CA ALA A 41 -21.08 -9.65 22.44
C ALA A 41 -20.52 -8.45 21.63
N LEU A 42 -20.00 -7.41 22.28
CA LEU A 42 -19.24 -6.34 21.61
C LEU A 42 -17.88 -6.84 21.10
N ASP A 43 -17.19 -7.67 21.87
CA ASP A 43 -15.89 -8.26 21.48
C ASP A 43 -16.04 -9.26 20.33
N ALA A 44 -17.18 -9.94 20.24
CA ALA A 44 -17.55 -10.81 19.12
C ALA A 44 -18.13 -10.07 17.89
N ASP A 45 -18.12 -8.73 17.88
CA ASP A 45 -18.74 -7.86 16.86
C ASP A 45 -20.22 -8.17 16.55
N THR A 46 -20.99 -8.45 17.61
CA THR A 46 -22.44 -8.72 17.55
C THR A 46 -23.24 -7.63 18.26
N PRO A 47 -23.21 -6.37 17.81
CA PRO A 47 -23.71 -5.22 18.57
C PRO A 47 -25.21 -5.27 18.87
N ARG A 48 -26.01 -5.99 18.07
CA ARG A 48 -27.45 -6.21 18.37
C ARG A 48 -27.67 -7.13 19.57
N ALA A 49 -26.86 -8.18 19.74
CA ALA A 49 -26.93 -9.04 20.93
C ALA A 49 -26.44 -8.28 22.17
N ALA A 50 -25.40 -7.44 22.02
CA ALA A 50 -24.94 -6.54 23.07
C ALA A 50 -26.04 -5.57 23.54
N LEU A 51 -26.80 -4.98 22.60
CA LEU A 51 -27.95 -4.11 22.92
C LEU A 51 -29.05 -4.82 23.73
N GLU A 52 -29.30 -6.10 23.49
CA GLU A 52 -30.30 -6.88 24.25
C GLU A 52 -29.84 -7.11 25.69
N GLU A 53 -28.59 -7.55 25.87
CA GLU A 53 -28.01 -7.82 27.19
C GLU A 53 -27.84 -6.52 28.03
N PHE A 54 -27.38 -5.41 27.43
CA PHE A 54 -27.27 -4.13 28.15
C PHE A 54 -28.62 -3.48 28.49
N ARG A 55 -29.69 -3.74 27.72
CA ARG A 55 -31.06 -3.31 28.08
C ARG A 55 -31.62 -4.11 29.27
N ALA A 56 -31.26 -5.38 29.39
CA ALA A 56 -31.59 -6.18 30.56
C ALA A 56 -30.86 -5.62 31.80
N ALA A 57 -29.55 -5.40 31.72
CA ALA A 57 -28.76 -4.77 32.79
C ALA A 57 -29.34 -3.40 33.22
N GLN A 58 -29.71 -2.53 32.27
CA GLN A 58 -30.32 -1.23 32.55
C GLN A 58 -31.68 -1.32 33.24
N THR A 59 -32.43 -2.42 33.04
CA THR A 59 -33.71 -2.62 33.73
C THR A 59 -33.52 -2.89 35.23
N GLU A 60 -32.38 -3.49 35.59
CA GLU A 60 -32.03 -3.83 36.98
C GLU A 60 -31.34 -2.66 37.69
N HIS A 61 -30.47 -1.93 36.98
CA HIS A 61 -29.77 -0.75 37.48
C HIS A 61 -29.92 0.45 36.51
N PRO A 62 -31.05 1.19 36.56
CA PRO A 62 -31.37 2.24 35.58
C PRO A 62 -30.41 3.43 35.54
N ASP A 63 -29.80 3.75 36.69
CA ASP A 63 -28.93 4.91 36.88
C ASP A 63 -27.42 4.55 36.83
N ASP A 64 -27.06 3.33 36.43
CA ASP A 64 -25.67 2.89 36.37
C ASP A 64 -24.90 3.52 35.17
N PRO A 65 -23.82 4.31 35.41
CA PRO A 65 -23.10 5.00 34.33
C PRO A 65 -22.37 4.04 33.38
N GLU A 66 -21.88 2.90 33.88
CA GLU A 66 -21.14 1.93 33.07
C GLU A 66 -22.07 1.26 32.05
N THR A 67 -23.25 0.82 32.50
CA THR A 67 -24.32 0.28 31.65
C THR A 67 -24.78 1.30 30.61
N ALA A 68 -24.96 2.56 31.01
CA ALA A 68 -25.35 3.63 30.10
C ALA A 68 -24.29 3.87 29.00
N LEU A 69 -23.01 3.84 29.35
CA LEU A 69 -21.90 3.93 28.40
C LEU A 69 -21.87 2.74 27.45
N TYR A 70 -21.88 1.50 27.96
CA TYR A 70 -21.83 0.31 27.10
C TYR A 70 -23.06 0.19 26.17
N LEU A 71 -24.25 0.61 26.62
CA LEU A 71 -25.42 0.71 25.77
C LEU A 71 -25.19 1.73 24.64
N ALA A 72 -24.60 2.88 24.93
CA ALA A 72 -24.25 3.90 23.93
C ALA A 72 -23.20 3.40 22.91
N ILE A 73 -22.20 2.63 23.36
CA ILE A 73 -21.21 1.95 22.51
C ILE A 73 -21.89 0.92 21.60
N ALA A 74 -22.79 0.11 22.14
CA ALA A 74 -23.54 -0.89 21.38
C ALA A 74 -24.46 -0.24 20.33
N LEU A 75 -25.11 0.89 20.65
CA LEU A 75 -25.86 1.70 19.68
C LEU A 75 -24.95 2.22 18.57
N ASN A 76 -23.76 2.72 18.93
CA ASN A 76 -22.78 3.27 17.98
C ASN A 76 -22.31 2.21 16.97
N ARG A 77 -21.91 1.02 17.46
CA ARG A 77 -21.50 -0.11 16.61
C ARG A 77 -22.67 -0.72 15.81
N ALA A 78 -23.89 -0.66 16.33
CA ALA A 78 -25.09 -1.07 15.57
C ALA A 78 -25.49 -0.10 14.45
N GLY A 79 -24.86 1.08 14.37
CA GLY A 79 -25.24 2.15 13.44
C GLY A 79 -26.56 2.83 13.80
N ASP A 80 -27.03 2.70 15.05
CA ASP A 80 -28.32 3.23 15.50
C ASP A 80 -28.28 4.77 15.58
N PRO A 81 -29.28 5.50 15.04
CA PRO A 81 -29.30 6.96 15.09
C PRO A 81 -29.38 7.53 16.52
N ALA A 82 -29.84 6.75 17.51
CA ALA A 82 -29.85 7.17 18.92
C ALA A 82 -28.45 7.21 19.57
N ALA A 83 -27.42 6.62 18.93
CA ALA A 83 -26.07 6.52 19.48
C ALA A 83 -25.46 7.88 19.87
N GLU A 84 -25.64 8.93 19.04
CA GLU A 84 -25.07 10.25 19.30
C GLU A 84 -25.64 10.85 20.60
N ALA A 85 -26.96 10.77 20.78
CA ALA A 85 -27.64 11.27 21.97
C ALA A 85 -27.26 10.45 23.21
N ALA A 86 -27.14 9.13 23.08
CA ALA A 86 -26.72 8.26 24.17
C ALA A 86 -25.27 8.55 24.62
N LEU A 87 -24.33 8.69 23.68
CA LEU A 87 -22.94 9.02 23.96
C LEU A 87 -22.79 10.43 24.56
N LYS A 88 -23.53 11.43 24.06
CA LYS A 88 -23.58 12.79 24.64
C LYS A 88 -24.23 12.80 26.03
N ASN A 89 -25.16 11.91 26.32
CA ASN A 89 -25.69 11.73 27.68
C ASN A 89 -24.63 11.15 28.61
N ALA A 90 -23.94 10.09 28.19
CA ALA A 90 -22.85 9.49 28.96
C ALA A 90 -21.74 10.53 29.27
N LEU A 91 -21.34 11.34 28.29
CA LEU A 91 -20.32 12.40 28.48
C LEU A 91 -20.77 13.49 29.47
N ARG A 92 -22.08 13.78 29.57
CA ARG A 92 -22.61 14.72 30.56
C ARG A 92 -22.64 14.14 31.98
N SER A 93 -22.86 12.83 32.11
CA SER A 93 -22.86 12.13 33.39
C SER A 93 -21.44 11.90 33.92
N ASP A 94 -20.50 11.55 33.05
CA ASP A 94 -19.09 11.33 33.38
C ASP A 94 -18.15 12.05 32.38
N PRO A 95 -17.92 13.37 32.56
CA PRO A 95 -17.05 14.14 31.67
C PRO A 95 -15.57 13.73 31.73
N GLY A 96 -15.17 12.99 32.76
CA GLY A 96 -13.77 12.62 33.00
C GLY A 96 -13.31 11.34 32.30
N ASN A 97 -14.22 10.65 31.62
CA ASN A 97 -13.98 9.32 31.08
C ASN A 97 -13.51 9.36 29.61
N PRO A 98 -12.23 9.01 29.33
CA PRO A 98 -11.66 9.12 27.99
C PRO A 98 -12.27 8.15 26.99
N ARG A 99 -12.88 7.05 27.44
CA ARG A 99 -13.54 6.11 26.53
C ARG A 99 -14.75 6.74 25.83
N ILE A 100 -15.47 7.64 26.50
CA ILE A 100 -16.64 8.31 25.92
C ILE A 100 -16.21 9.24 24.78
N ASN A 101 -15.11 9.98 24.99
CA ASN A 101 -14.49 10.80 23.95
C ASN A 101 -13.95 9.96 22.78
N LEU A 102 -13.39 8.76 23.01
CA LEU A 102 -12.98 7.86 21.92
C LEU A 102 -14.18 7.46 21.05
N GLU A 103 -15.29 7.09 21.68
CA GLU A 103 -16.48 6.58 21.01
C GLU A 103 -17.24 7.68 20.27
N LEU A 104 -17.28 8.90 20.81
CA LEU A 104 -17.77 10.11 20.11
C LEU A 104 -16.87 10.49 18.94
N GLY A 105 -15.54 10.51 19.13
CA GLY A 105 -14.60 10.76 18.04
C GLY A 105 -14.76 9.76 16.91
N THR A 106 -14.88 8.47 17.25
CA THR A 106 -15.13 7.37 16.28
C THR A 106 -16.51 7.51 15.60
N HIS A 107 -17.54 7.92 16.34
CA HIS A 107 -18.89 8.15 15.82
C HIS A 107 -18.93 9.24 14.73
N TYR A 108 -18.22 10.34 14.94
CA TYR A 108 -18.10 11.44 13.97
C TYR A 108 -17.13 11.11 12.84
N TYR A 109 -16.00 10.44 13.14
CA TYR A 109 -15.03 9.99 12.14
C TYR A 109 -15.68 9.05 11.10
N ASN A 110 -16.50 8.09 11.55
CA ASN A 110 -17.24 7.18 10.68
C ASN A 110 -18.34 7.88 9.85
N ARG A 111 -18.69 9.13 10.18
CA ARG A 111 -19.61 10.01 9.43
C ARG A 111 -18.87 11.06 8.59
N SER A 112 -17.54 11.00 8.50
CA SER A 112 -16.68 11.99 7.84
C SER A 112 -16.76 13.41 8.44
N MET A 113 -17.25 13.53 9.67
CA MET A 113 -17.32 14.79 10.42
C MET A 113 -16.00 14.98 11.17
N TYR A 114 -14.95 15.29 10.41
CA TYR A 114 -13.56 15.18 10.88
C TYR A 114 -13.14 16.28 11.86
N ASP A 115 -13.76 17.45 11.81
CA ASP A 115 -13.50 18.54 12.75
C ASP A 115 -14.04 18.16 14.13
N GLU A 116 -15.31 17.76 14.22
CA GLU A 116 -15.92 17.26 15.46
C GLU A 116 -15.20 16.01 15.99
N ALA A 117 -14.83 15.07 15.10
CA ALA A 117 -14.06 13.90 15.49
C ALA A 117 -12.71 14.30 16.12
N GLY A 118 -12.02 15.28 15.52
CA GLY A 118 -10.77 15.84 16.02
C GLY A 118 -10.91 16.37 17.44
N ASP A 119 -11.91 17.22 17.68
CA ASP A 119 -12.21 17.78 19.01
C ASP A 119 -12.34 16.69 20.09
N TYR A 120 -13.09 15.61 19.83
CA TYR A 120 -13.23 14.53 20.81
C TYR A 120 -11.93 13.74 21.03
N PHE A 121 -11.14 13.47 19.97
CA PHE A 121 -9.84 12.80 20.14
C PHE A 121 -8.81 13.68 20.86
N GLU A 122 -8.83 15.00 20.67
CA GLU A 122 -7.97 15.92 21.43
C GLU A 122 -8.43 16.06 22.90
N ASN A 123 -9.74 16.12 23.16
CA ASN A 123 -10.30 16.08 24.52
C ASN A 123 -9.94 14.79 25.26
N LEU A 124 -9.98 13.63 24.57
CA LEU A 124 -9.48 12.36 25.12
C LEU A 124 -8.01 12.48 25.53
N LEU A 125 -7.14 13.03 24.69
CA LEU A 125 -5.72 13.14 24.98
C LEU A 125 -5.43 14.10 26.14
N ALA A 126 -6.24 15.14 26.31
CA ALA A 126 -6.16 16.07 27.44
C ALA A 126 -6.48 15.41 28.80
N GLN A 127 -7.18 14.27 28.81
CA GLN A 127 -7.55 13.53 30.03
C GLN A 127 -6.44 12.60 30.55
N ASN A 128 -5.27 12.56 29.90
CA ASN A 128 -4.14 11.68 30.23
C ASN A 128 -4.54 10.18 30.38
N PRO A 129 -5.13 9.58 29.34
CA PRO A 129 -5.60 8.19 29.39
C PRO A 129 -4.44 7.20 29.31
N ASP A 130 -4.77 5.91 29.36
CA ASP A 130 -3.80 4.84 29.14
C ASP A 130 -3.17 4.85 27.73
N ALA A 131 -2.18 3.97 27.54
CA ALA A 131 -1.40 3.88 26.32
C ALA A 131 -2.24 3.41 25.10
N ASP A 132 -3.28 2.62 25.32
CA ASP A 132 -4.07 2.02 24.25
C ASP A 132 -5.07 3.05 23.68
N LEU A 133 -5.79 3.74 24.56
CA LEU A 133 -6.65 4.88 24.21
C LEU A 133 -5.85 6.02 23.57
N THR A 134 -4.65 6.33 24.12
CA THR A 134 -3.72 7.31 23.53
C THR A 134 -3.31 6.93 22.11
N SER A 135 -3.02 5.65 21.88
CA SER A 135 -2.58 5.15 20.56
C SER A 135 -3.72 5.17 19.54
N ALA A 136 -4.92 4.75 19.96
CA ALA A 136 -6.13 4.79 19.12
C ALA A 136 -6.46 6.22 18.67
N ALA A 137 -6.53 7.18 19.60
CA ALA A 137 -6.85 8.58 19.28
C ALA A 137 -5.80 9.24 18.38
N ARG A 138 -4.50 8.95 18.60
CA ARG A 138 -3.43 9.45 17.72
C ARG A 138 -3.51 8.88 16.31
N SER A 139 -3.92 7.61 16.16
CA SER A 139 -4.15 6.98 14.86
C SER A 139 -5.27 7.69 14.10
N TYR A 140 -6.41 7.93 14.75
CA TYR A 140 -7.51 8.70 14.15
C TYR A 140 -7.11 10.13 13.83
N LEU A 141 -6.40 10.85 14.71
CA LEU A 141 -5.93 12.21 14.45
C LEU A 141 -4.92 12.27 13.29
N ALA A 142 -4.09 11.25 13.09
CA ALA A 142 -3.21 11.16 11.93
C ALA A 142 -4.02 11.00 10.62
N ASN A 143 -5.05 10.15 10.63
CA ASN A 143 -5.97 9.98 9.49
C ASN A 143 -6.81 11.24 9.23
N ILE A 144 -7.28 11.92 10.28
CA ILE A 144 -7.95 13.22 10.17
C ILE A 144 -7.02 14.24 9.53
N ARG A 145 -5.74 14.30 9.93
CA ARG A 145 -4.79 15.25 9.31
C ARG A 145 -4.53 14.97 7.83
N THR A 146 -4.50 13.71 7.40
CA THR A 146 -4.35 13.38 5.96
C THR A 146 -5.62 13.69 5.17
N GLN A 147 -6.81 13.50 5.76
CA GLN A 147 -8.12 13.88 5.17
C GLN A 147 -8.30 15.42 5.11
N SER A 148 -8.06 16.10 6.23
CA SER A 148 -8.45 17.50 6.50
C SER A 148 -7.38 18.54 6.16
N SER A 149 -6.18 18.16 5.69
CA SER A 149 -5.12 19.14 5.40
C SER A 149 -5.49 20.19 4.32
N GLY A 150 -6.58 19.98 3.58
CA GLY A 150 -7.02 20.83 2.46
C GLY A 150 -6.06 20.80 1.25
N LYS A 151 -4.85 20.26 1.42
CA LYS A 151 -3.87 20.03 0.37
C LYS A 151 -4.35 18.89 -0.51
N ASN A 152 -5.09 19.27 -1.54
CA ASN A 152 -5.40 18.41 -2.67
C ASN A 152 -4.20 18.25 -3.62
N TRP A 153 -2.96 18.38 -3.15
CA TRP A 153 -1.76 18.22 -3.95
C TRP A 153 -0.56 17.79 -3.09
N SER A 154 0.41 17.17 -3.73
CA SER A 154 1.70 16.80 -3.14
C SER A 154 2.84 17.02 -4.14
N ALA A 155 4.04 17.24 -3.61
CA ALA A 155 5.26 17.31 -4.41
C ALA A 155 6.34 16.41 -3.82
N SER A 156 7.15 15.82 -4.68
CA SER A 156 8.30 15.00 -4.31
C SER A 156 9.47 15.28 -5.24
N LEU A 157 10.66 15.38 -4.68
CA LEU A 157 11.91 15.54 -5.41
C LEU A 157 12.94 14.57 -4.83
N THR A 158 13.45 13.67 -5.67
CA THR A 158 14.57 12.80 -5.35
C THR A 158 15.74 13.16 -6.24
N GLY A 159 16.87 13.53 -5.63
CA GLY A 159 18.11 13.85 -6.33
C GLY A 159 19.26 12.98 -5.82
N GLY A 160 20.18 12.57 -6.67
CA GLY A 160 21.29 11.72 -6.23
C GLY A 160 22.33 11.42 -7.29
N ILE A 161 23.27 10.56 -6.92
CA ILE A 161 24.31 10.04 -7.80
C ILE A 161 24.22 8.53 -7.89
N GLN A 162 24.56 7.99 -9.06
CA GLN A 162 24.65 6.57 -9.31
C GLN A 162 25.94 6.26 -10.07
N TYR A 163 26.53 5.09 -9.80
CA TYR A 163 27.49 4.46 -10.69
C TYR A 163 26.82 3.27 -11.36
N ASP A 164 26.82 3.25 -12.69
CA ASP A 164 26.33 2.17 -13.52
C ASP A 164 27.52 1.41 -14.10
N SER A 165 27.59 0.08 -13.95
CA SER A 165 28.70 -0.72 -14.45
C SER A 165 28.63 -1.02 -15.96
N ASN A 166 27.45 -0.91 -16.58
CA ASN A 166 27.22 -1.33 -17.97
C ASN A 166 26.06 -0.56 -18.60
N VAL A 167 26.26 0.74 -18.84
CA VAL A 167 25.31 1.66 -19.49
C VAL A 167 24.85 1.14 -20.87
N PRO A 168 25.71 0.67 -21.80
CA PRO A 168 25.28 0.20 -23.12
C PRO A 168 24.73 -1.24 -23.13
N LEU A 169 24.50 -1.85 -21.96
CA LEU A 169 24.00 -3.23 -21.80
C LEU A 169 24.74 -4.28 -22.66
N SER A 170 26.07 -4.12 -22.80
CA SER A 170 26.87 -4.91 -23.74
C SER A 170 27.40 -6.21 -23.12
N ALA A 171 27.42 -7.28 -23.91
CA ALA A 171 27.94 -8.59 -23.54
C ALA A 171 29.44 -8.61 -23.24
N ASP A 172 29.87 -9.42 -22.28
CA ASP A 172 31.29 -9.52 -21.88
C ASP A 172 32.16 -10.06 -23.03
N GLY A 173 33.31 -9.42 -23.26
CA GLY A 173 34.22 -9.75 -24.37
C GLY A 173 33.76 -9.26 -25.76
N VAL A 174 32.52 -8.80 -25.93
CA VAL A 174 32.06 -8.18 -27.18
C VAL A 174 32.55 -6.74 -27.31
N GLN A 175 32.92 -6.34 -28.54
CA GLN A 175 33.36 -4.99 -28.86
C GLN A 175 32.19 -4.00 -28.67
N LEU A 176 32.48 -2.83 -28.07
CA LEU A 176 31.47 -1.81 -27.82
C LEU A 176 30.96 -1.18 -29.13
N PRO A 177 29.71 -0.67 -29.15
CA PRO A 177 29.17 0.04 -30.31
C PRO A 177 30.05 1.22 -30.75
N VAL A 178 30.00 1.56 -32.04
CA VAL A 178 30.76 2.68 -32.60
C VAL A 178 30.37 3.98 -31.90
N GLY A 179 31.36 4.72 -31.39
CA GLY A 179 31.17 5.92 -30.58
C GLY A 179 31.19 5.69 -29.07
N ILE A 180 31.09 4.44 -28.60
CA ILE A 180 31.07 4.10 -27.17
C ILE A 180 32.44 3.57 -26.73
N ASP A 181 33.12 4.30 -25.85
CA ASP A 181 34.49 3.99 -25.40
C ASP A 181 34.57 3.22 -24.07
N ARG A 182 33.46 3.13 -23.32
CA ARG A 182 33.40 2.51 -21.98
C ARG A 182 32.05 1.83 -21.71
N ARG A 183 32.05 0.92 -20.73
CA ARG A 183 30.84 0.26 -20.21
C ARG A 183 30.23 1.01 -19.03
N GLY A 184 31.06 1.33 -18.03
CA GLY A 184 30.62 1.96 -16.81
C GLY A 184 30.75 3.48 -16.83
N ASP A 185 29.81 4.16 -16.18
CA ASP A 185 29.84 5.62 -16.02
C ASP A 185 29.13 6.04 -14.73
N TRP A 186 29.52 7.21 -14.22
CA TRP A 186 28.77 7.91 -13.19
C TRP A 186 27.64 8.72 -13.82
N ARG A 187 26.54 8.87 -13.09
CA ARG A 187 25.42 9.73 -13.50
C ARG A 187 24.78 10.46 -12.32
N GLY A 188 24.39 11.71 -12.55
CA GLY A 188 23.39 12.38 -11.73
C GLY A 188 22.00 11.84 -12.05
N VAL A 189 21.12 11.77 -11.05
CA VAL A 189 19.73 11.34 -11.22
C VAL A 189 18.79 12.31 -10.52
N ILE A 190 17.74 12.70 -11.22
CA ILE A 190 16.64 13.54 -10.72
C ILE A 190 15.33 12.80 -10.98
N ASN A 191 14.46 12.76 -9.97
CA ASN A 191 13.07 12.32 -10.09
C ASN A 191 12.18 13.36 -9.40
N LEU A 192 11.28 13.99 -10.15
CA LEU A 192 10.29 14.95 -9.67
C LEU A 192 8.91 14.35 -9.90
N GLY A 193 8.11 14.25 -8.83
CA GLY A 193 6.71 13.85 -8.90
C GLY A 193 5.82 14.95 -8.33
N LEU A 194 4.86 15.43 -9.12
CA LEU A 194 3.81 16.35 -8.72
C LEU A 194 2.47 15.64 -8.85
N ALA A 195 1.60 15.73 -7.85
CA ALA A 195 0.24 15.18 -7.94
C ALA A 195 -0.78 16.17 -7.39
N ALA A 196 -1.98 16.17 -7.95
CA ALA A 196 -3.13 16.91 -7.46
C ALA A 196 -4.41 16.09 -7.59
N ALA A 197 -5.29 16.16 -6.59
CA ALA A 197 -6.63 15.57 -6.58
C ALA A 197 -7.69 16.68 -6.71
N PRO A 198 -7.90 17.28 -7.91
CA PRO A 198 -8.83 18.39 -8.10
C PRO A 198 -10.28 18.07 -7.69
N TYR A 199 -10.64 16.80 -7.59
CA TYR A 199 -11.90 16.35 -7.02
C TYR A 199 -11.69 15.10 -6.15
N ARG A 200 -12.19 15.16 -4.90
CA ARG A 200 -12.21 14.03 -3.96
C ARG A 200 -13.47 14.14 -3.12
N ASN A 201 -14.18 13.03 -2.94
CA ASN A 201 -15.26 12.85 -1.97
C ASN A 201 -15.07 11.50 -1.25
N ASN A 202 -16.09 11.03 -0.53
CA ASN A 202 -16.01 9.80 0.27
C ASN A 202 -15.85 8.49 -0.55
N SER A 203 -16.19 8.47 -1.84
CA SER A 203 -16.03 7.30 -2.71
C SER A 203 -15.19 7.56 -3.96
N THR A 204 -15.32 8.75 -4.56
CA THR A 204 -14.67 9.15 -5.81
C THR A 204 -13.42 10.00 -5.57
N GLU A 205 -12.35 9.71 -6.29
CA GLU A 205 -11.19 10.60 -6.45
C GLU A 205 -10.82 10.74 -7.93
N LEU A 206 -10.64 11.97 -8.37
CA LEU A 206 -10.00 12.32 -9.64
C LEU A 206 -8.65 12.97 -9.34
N ALA A 207 -7.57 12.34 -9.79
CA ALA A 207 -6.21 12.81 -9.61
C ALA A 207 -5.50 13.04 -10.95
N VAL A 208 -4.63 14.04 -10.98
CA VAL A 208 -3.69 14.35 -12.06
C VAL A 208 -2.28 14.27 -11.48
N SER A 209 -1.38 13.53 -12.12
CA SER A 209 0.01 13.42 -11.70
C SER A 209 0.96 13.70 -12.86
N TYR A 210 2.05 14.41 -12.60
CA TYR A 210 3.16 14.62 -13.53
C TYR A 210 4.45 14.04 -12.94
N GLY A 211 5.14 13.22 -13.71
CA GLY A 211 6.45 12.66 -13.38
C GLY A 211 7.53 13.15 -14.35
N LEU A 212 8.70 13.48 -13.81
CA LEU A 212 9.93 13.70 -14.56
C LEU A 212 11.01 12.81 -13.98
N TYR A 213 11.60 11.92 -14.80
CA TYR A 213 12.80 11.17 -14.47
C TYR A 213 13.92 11.55 -15.43
N GLN A 214 15.08 11.94 -14.89
CA GLN A 214 16.23 12.35 -15.68
C GLN A 214 17.53 11.71 -15.18
N THR A 215 18.34 11.23 -16.10
CA THR A 215 19.72 10.79 -15.87
C THR A 215 20.68 11.65 -16.69
N LEU A 216 21.81 12.04 -16.07
CA LEU A 216 22.87 12.82 -16.71
C LEU A 216 24.21 12.13 -16.46
N HIS A 217 24.71 11.41 -17.46
CA HIS A 217 25.95 10.64 -17.42
C HIS A 217 27.17 11.56 -17.59
N THR A 218 28.28 11.23 -16.94
CA THR A 218 29.47 12.10 -16.96
C THR A 218 30.29 12.02 -18.25
N ASN A 219 30.11 10.96 -19.04
CA ASN A 219 30.84 10.73 -20.29
C ASN A 219 29.92 10.15 -21.40
N LEU A 220 28.97 9.30 -21.04
CA LEU A 220 28.06 8.60 -21.96
C LEU A 220 26.74 9.37 -22.16
N SER A 221 26.82 10.66 -22.48
CA SER A 221 25.65 11.55 -22.57
C SER A 221 24.64 11.17 -23.66
N ASP A 222 25.03 10.37 -24.66
CA ASP A 222 24.08 9.79 -25.63
C ASP A 222 23.05 8.86 -24.97
N PHE A 223 23.32 8.38 -23.75
CA PHE A 223 22.40 7.58 -22.92
C PHE A 223 21.63 8.42 -21.88
N ASP A 224 21.73 9.76 -21.93
CA ASP A 224 20.98 10.63 -21.01
C ASP A 224 19.49 10.53 -21.29
N LEU A 225 18.79 9.94 -20.33
CA LEU A 225 17.35 9.71 -20.38
C LEU A 225 16.64 10.92 -19.79
N THR A 226 15.61 11.42 -20.47
CA THR A 226 14.65 12.38 -19.90
C THR A 226 13.24 11.92 -20.22
N GLN A 227 12.59 11.30 -19.23
CA GLN A 227 11.26 10.72 -19.30
C GLN A 227 10.26 11.68 -18.61
N ASN A 228 9.19 12.01 -19.32
CA ASN A 228 8.07 12.80 -18.80
C ASN A 228 6.82 11.90 -18.83
N SER A 229 6.07 11.82 -17.73
CA SER A 229 4.77 11.15 -17.67
C SER A 229 3.70 12.12 -17.19
N LEU A 230 2.48 12.00 -17.74
CA LEU A 230 1.29 12.67 -17.26
C LEU A 230 0.17 11.64 -17.12
N ASP A 231 -0.34 11.49 -15.90
CA ASP A 231 -1.39 10.54 -15.55
C ASP A 231 -2.67 11.28 -15.15
N LEU A 232 -3.82 10.79 -15.61
CA LEU A 232 -5.15 11.15 -15.12
C LEU A 232 -5.80 9.89 -14.55
N THR A 233 -6.01 9.86 -13.24
CA THR A 233 -6.57 8.71 -12.52
C THR A 233 -7.96 9.02 -11.98
N LEU A 234 -8.95 8.19 -12.33
CA LEU A 234 -10.24 8.14 -11.65
C LEU A 234 -10.28 6.89 -10.77
N ARG A 235 -10.59 7.05 -9.47
CA ARG A 235 -10.80 5.97 -8.51
C ARG A 235 -12.20 6.07 -7.92
N GLU A 236 -12.89 4.95 -7.80
CA GLU A 236 -14.23 4.85 -7.21
C GLU A 236 -14.28 3.71 -6.18
N GLN A 237 -14.73 4.01 -4.96
CA GLN A 237 -14.93 3.03 -3.90
C GLN A 237 -16.37 2.49 -3.96
N PHE A 238 -16.55 1.25 -4.42
CA PHE A 238 -17.88 0.65 -4.56
C PHE A 238 -18.39 0.04 -3.25
N GLN A 239 -17.50 -0.55 -2.46
CA GLN A 239 -17.73 -1.16 -1.14
C GLN A 239 -16.44 -1.00 -0.30
N PRO A 240 -16.46 -1.14 1.04
CA PRO A 240 -15.24 -1.02 1.86
C PRO A 240 -14.08 -1.93 1.40
N TYR A 241 -14.41 -3.12 0.89
CA TYR A 241 -13.45 -4.12 0.39
C TYR A 241 -13.17 -4.05 -1.13
N LEU A 242 -13.86 -3.19 -1.88
CA LEU A 242 -13.81 -3.17 -3.36
C LEU A 242 -13.79 -1.74 -3.91
N ALA A 243 -12.74 -1.42 -4.66
CA ALA A 243 -12.62 -0.18 -5.44
C ALA A 243 -12.26 -0.46 -6.91
N GLY A 244 -12.71 0.40 -7.80
CA GLY A 244 -12.24 0.50 -9.18
C GLY A 244 -11.25 1.64 -9.34
N LYS A 245 -10.32 1.51 -10.28
CA LYS A 245 -9.41 2.57 -10.72
C LYS A 245 -9.33 2.53 -12.25
N VAL A 246 -9.27 3.67 -12.91
CA VAL A 246 -8.88 3.79 -14.32
C VAL A 246 -7.82 4.88 -14.41
N THR A 247 -6.67 4.55 -14.99
CA THR A 247 -5.59 5.53 -15.27
C THR A 247 -5.47 5.73 -16.77
N LEU A 248 -5.42 6.99 -17.22
CA LEU A 248 -4.99 7.37 -18.56
C LEU A 248 -3.59 7.98 -18.44
N SER A 249 -2.63 7.48 -19.21
CA SER A 249 -1.24 7.94 -19.14
C SER A 249 -0.76 8.39 -20.52
N GLY A 250 -0.02 9.50 -20.55
CA GLY A 250 0.80 9.92 -21.70
C GLY A 250 2.26 10.01 -21.27
N GLU A 251 3.16 9.46 -22.07
CA GLU A 251 4.59 9.38 -21.77
C GLU A 251 5.45 9.84 -22.95
N LEU A 252 6.53 10.57 -22.66
CA LEU A 252 7.49 11.07 -23.64
C LEU A 252 8.92 10.90 -23.11
N ILE A 253 9.70 10.07 -23.79
CA ILE A 253 11.09 9.77 -23.48
C ILE A 253 12.00 10.44 -24.52
N HIS A 254 13.00 11.17 -24.02
CA HIS A 254 14.16 11.58 -24.78
C HIS A 254 15.38 10.76 -24.37
N LEU A 255 16.23 10.42 -25.34
CA LEU A 255 17.51 9.75 -25.18
C LEU A 255 18.59 10.57 -25.89
N GLY A 256 19.67 10.93 -25.19
CA GLY A 256 20.71 11.81 -25.74
C GLY A 256 20.16 13.18 -26.18
N GLY A 257 19.14 13.68 -25.48
CA GLY A 257 18.44 14.93 -25.80
C GLY A 257 17.52 14.90 -27.04
N LYS A 258 17.31 13.73 -27.66
CA LYS A 258 16.41 13.56 -28.83
C LYS A 258 15.20 12.72 -28.44
N GLN A 259 14.02 13.02 -29.00
CA GLN A 259 12.83 12.18 -28.82
C GLN A 259 13.14 10.73 -29.23
N PHE A 260 12.69 9.76 -28.44
CA PHE A 260 13.03 8.34 -28.62
C PHE A 260 11.80 7.42 -28.53
N ASP A 261 10.94 7.63 -27.54
CA ASP A 261 9.64 6.95 -27.37
C ASP A 261 8.59 8.00 -27.02
N ARG A 262 7.39 7.86 -27.60
CA ARG A 262 6.17 8.50 -27.11
C ARG A 262 5.08 7.45 -27.03
N SER A 263 4.39 7.35 -25.90
CA SER A 263 3.34 6.36 -25.73
C SER A 263 2.14 6.86 -24.96
N TYR A 264 1.02 6.18 -25.15
CA TYR A 264 -0.24 6.44 -24.48
C TYR A 264 -0.79 5.12 -23.93
N SER A 265 -1.45 5.15 -22.77
CA SER A 265 -2.09 3.95 -22.24
C SER A 265 -3.38 4.22 -21.46
N ILE A 266 -4.22 3.19 -21.39
CA ILE A 266 -5.39 3.12 -20.52
C ILE A 266 -5.27 1.87 -19.63
N ALA A 267 -5.42 2.06 -18.32
CA ALA A 267 -5.22 1.04 -17.31
C ALA A 267 -6.41 0.96 -16.32
N PRO A 268 -7.49 0.23 -16.65
CA PRO A 268 -8.49 -0.19 -15.68
C PRO A 268 -7.93 -1.22 -14.69
N ALA A 269 -8.25 -1.05 -13.41
CA ALA A 269 -7.88 -1.96 -12.33
C ALA A 269 -9.02 -2.15 -11.32
N ILE A 270 -9.03 -3.34 -10.71
CA ILE A 270 -9.86 -3.70 -9.57
C ILE A 270 -8.94 -3.84 -8.35
N ILE A 271 -9.29 -3.16 -7.26
CA ILE A 271 -8.58 -3.18 -5.99
C ILE A 271 -9.48 -3.89 -4.96
N LEU A 272 -8.94 -4.93 -4.34
CA LEU A 272 -9.58 -5.73 -3.31
C LEU A 272 -8.85 -5.57 -1.98
N THR A 273 -9.48 -4.95 -1.00
CA THR A 273 -9.00 -4.93 0.39
C THR A 273 -9.48 -6.21 1.07
N LEU A 274 -8.58 -7.17 1.27
CA LEU A 274 -8.89 -8.49 1.83
C LEU A 274 -8.93 -8.46 3.37
N SER A 275 -8.19 -7.54 3.97
CA SER A 275 -8.18 -7.18 5.38
C SER A 275 -7.54 -5.79 5.55
N ASP A 276 -7.56 -5.22 6.75
CA ASP A 276 -6.85 -3.98 7.09
C ASP A 276 -5.33 -4.05 6.84
N SER A 277 -4.78 -5.25 6.71
CA SER A 277 -3.37 -5.52 6.47
C SER A 277 -3.04 -5.94 5.02
N ALA A 278 -4.04 -6.30 4.20
CA ALA A 278 -3.81 -7.00 2.93
C ALA A 278 -4.66 -6.44 1.79
N THR A 279 -4.00 -6.13 0.67
CA THR A 279 -4.64 -5.59 -0.55
C THR A 279 -4.13 -6.30 -1.78
N SER A 280 -5.04 -6.70 -2.67
CA SER A 280 -4.73 -7.23 -4.00
C SER A 280 -5.23 -6.27 -5.08
N THR A 281 -4.47 -6.11 -6.16
CA THR A 281 -4.87 -5.32 -7.33
C THR A 281 -4.72 -6.15 -8.59
N LEU A 282 -5.77 -6.22 -9.40
CA LEU A 282 -5.72 -6.74 -10.76
C LEU A 282 -5.86 -5.56 -11.72
N GLU A 283 -4.81 -5.27 -12.48
CA GLU A 283 -4.78 -4.21 -13.49
C GLU A 283 -4.61 -4.83 -14.88
N TYR A 284 -5.37 -4.32 -15.85
CA TYR A 284 -5.11 -4.53 -17.27
C TYR A 284 -4.72 -3.19 -17.88
N ARG A 285 -3.66 -3.16 -18.69
CA ARG A 285 -3.19 -1.96 -19.40
C ARG A 285 -3.09 -2.25 -20.88
N PHE A 286 -3.73 -1.40 -21.69
CA PHE A 286 -3.48 -1.29 -23.11
C PHE A 286 -2.56 -0.10 -23.35
N ARG A 287 -1.40 -0.32 -23.96
CA ARG A 287 -0.43 0.73 -24.34
C ARG A 287 -0.27 0.75 -25.86
N GLU A 288 -0.16 1.93 -26.44
CA GLU A 288 0.27 2.17 -27.82
C GLU A 288 1.53 3.03 -27.79
N ALA A 289 2.55 2.66 -28.57
CA ALA A 289 3.88 3.25 -28.50
C ALA A 289 4.47 3.55 -29.89
N TYR A 290 5.05 4.74 -30.01
CA TYR A 290 5.70 5.27 -31.21
C TYR A 290 7.18 5.52 -30.92
N TYR A 291 8.06 5.21 -31.87
CA TYR A 291 9.50 5.16 -31.67
C TYR A 291 10.24 5.89 -32.78
N GLU A 292 11.02 6.90 -32.42
CA GLU A 292 11.74 7.73 -33.39
C GLU A 292 13.08 7.11 -33.77
N ASN A 293 13.40 7.13 -35.06
CA ASN A 293 14.71 6.70 -35.57
C ASN A 293 15.79 7.73 -35.24
N SER A 294 16.97 7.24 -34.86
CA SER A 294 18.12 8.06 -34.50
C SER A 294 19.42 7.51 -35.08
N GLY A 295 20.51 8.27 -34.98
CA GLY A 295 21.82 7.80 -35.47
C GLY A 295 22.35 6.55 -34.77
N MET A 296 21.98 6.33 -33.50
CA MET A 296 22.34 5.13 -32.73
C MET A 296 21.32 3.99 -32.93
N PHE A 297 20.06 4.33 -33.20
CA PHE A 297 18.96 3.38 -33.39
C PHE A 297 18.22 3.69 -34.71
N PRO A 298 18.78 3.30 -35.88
CA PRO A 298 18.28 3.72 -37.18
C PRO A 298 16.95 3.05 -37.61
N THR A 299 16.58 1.97 -36.92
CA THR A 299 15.36 1.17 -37.15
C THR A 299 14.52 1.02 -35.87
N ASN A 300 14.60 2.00 -34.97
CA ASN A 300 13.81 2.03 -33.74
C ASN A 300 12.29 2.00 -34.03
N SER A 301 11.85 2.60 -35.15
CA SER A 301 10.45 2.59 -35.61
C SER A 301 9.89 1.20 -35.89
N ASP A 302 10.74 0.19 -36.09
CA ASP A 302 10.29 -1.20 -36.30
C ASP A 302 9.59 -1.78 -35.05
N ARG A 303 9.80 -1.13 -33.90
CA ARG A 303 9.24 -1.47 -32.58
C ARG A 303 7.89 -0.82 -32.32
N GLU A 304 7.41 0.09 -33.18
CA GLU A 304 6.12 0.76 -33.00
C GLU A 304 4.98 -0.24 -32.95
N GLY A 305 4.01 -0.05 -32.06
CA GLY A 305 2.93 -1.00 -31.91
C GLY A 305 2.16 -0.91 -30.60
N ILE A 306 1.51 -2.01 -30.25
CA ILE A 306 0.60 -2.12 -29.10
C ILE A 306 1.07 -3.17 -28.11
N ALA A 307 0.82 -2.93 -26.83
CA ALA A 307 1.07 -3.90 -25.76
C ALA A 307 -0.18 -4.11 -24.89
N HIS A 308 -0.46 -5.38 -24.62
CA HIS A 308 -1.48 -5.83 -23.68
C HIS A 308 -0.78 -6.35 -22.43
N VAL A 309 -0.96 -5.67 -21.29
CA VAL A 309 -0.32 -6.02 -20.01
C VAL A 309 -1.39 -6.36 -18.98
N ILE A 310 -1.21 -7.48 -18.27
CA ILE A 310 -2.07 -7.89 -17.15
C ILE A 310 -1.17 -8.06 -15.93
N THR A 311 -1.44 -7.30 -14.87
CA THR A 311 -0.68 -7.32 -13.61
C THR A 311 -1.58 -7.73 -12.46
N LEU A 312 -1.21 -8.78 -11.75
CA LEU A 312 -1.77 -9.14 -10.44
C LEU A 312 -0.73 -8.82 -9.37
N GLY A 313 -1.01 -7.80 -8.56
CA GLY A 313 -0.20 -7.41 -7.40
C GLY A 313 -0.89 -7.75 -6.09
N HIS A 314 -0.12 -8.09 -5.06
CA HIS A 314 -0.57 -8.26 -3.69
C HIS A 314 0.43 -7.65 -2.71
N GLN A 315 -0.09 -6.90 -1.75
CA GLN A 315 0.67 -6.32 -0.64
C GLN A 315 0.07 -6.79 0.69
N HIS A 316 0.94 -7.16 1.64
CA HIS A 316 0.53 -7.58 2.97
C HIS A 316 1.47 -7.03 4.04
N LYS A 317 0.94 -6.14 4.90
CA LYS A 317 1.55 -5.74 6.16
C LYS A 317 1.50 -6.91 7.15
N LEU A 318 2.54 -7.73 7.18
CA LEU A 318 2.64 -8.91 8.04
C LEU A 318 2.84 -8.54 9.53
N SER A 319 3.40 -7.37 9.82
CA SER A 319 3.49 -6.76 11.15
C SER A 319 3.63 -5.24 11.03
N ASP A 320 3.70 -4.52 12.15
CA ASP A 320 4.04 -3.09 12.15
C ASP A 320 5.44 -2.78 11.59
N THR A 321 6.31 -3.79 11.48
CA THR A 321 7.68 -3.62 10.96
C THR A 321 7.93 -4.32 9.63
N LEU A 322 7.08 -5.26 9.18
CA LEU A 322 7.30 -6.06 7.98
C LEU A 322 6.14 -5.92 6.99
N ASN A 323 6.46 -5.48 5.78
CA ASN A 323 5.53 -5.42 4.65
C ASN A 323 6.05 -6.26 3.49
N LEU A 324 5.23 -7.20 3.01
CA LEU A 324 5.49 -8.06 1.86
C LEU A 324 4.80 -7.50 0.62
N ARG A 325 5.48 -7.52 -0.52
CA ARG A 325 4.92 -7.21 -1.85
C ARG A 325 5.26 -8.35 -2.79
N ILE A 326 4.27 -8.82 -3.55
CA ILE A 326 4.47 -9.77 -4.65
C ILE A 326 3.65 -9.31 -5.86
N SER A 327 4.15 -9.55 -7.06
CA SER A 327 3.37 -9.35 -8.28
C SER A 327 3.75 -10.32 -9.38
N TYR A 328 2.78 -10.59 -10.25
CA TYR A 328 2.99 -11.27 -11.51
C TYR A 328 2.40 -10.42 -12.64
N THR A 329 3.19 -10.22 -13.69
CA THR A 329 2.82 -9.49 -14.89
C THR A 329 2.97 -10.41 -16.10
N PHE A 330 1.91 -10.49 -16.91
CA PHE A 330 1.96 -11.02 -18.27
C PHE A 330 1.86 -9.87 -19.26
N GLU A 331 2.72 -9.87 -20.27
CA GLU A 331 2.73 -8.86 -21.33
C GLU A 331 2.80 -9.52 -22.70
N ARG A 332 2.03 -8.97 -23.64
CA ARG A 332 2.05 -9.31 -25.06
C ARG A 332 2.26 -8.04 -25.87
N GLU A 333 3.43 -7.91 -26.47
CA GLU A 333 3.79 -6.81 -27.37
C GLU A 333 3.61 -7.27 -28.83
N LEU A 334 2.94 -6.44 -29.62
CA LEU A 334 2.71 -6.61 -31.05
C LEU A 334 3.28 -5.39 -31.75
N ALA A 335 4.48 -5.55 -32.30
CA ALA A 335 5.22 -4.51 -33.01
C ALA A 335 4.91 -4.54 -34.52
N THR A 336 5.26 -3.45 -35.20
CA THR A 336 5.09 -3.27 -36.65
C THR A 336 5.95 -4.27 -37.44
N THR A 337 7.11 -4.65 -36.90
CA THR A 337 7.94 -5.73 -37.42
C THR A 337 7.90 -6.92 -36.46
N ASP A 338 7.51 -8.10 -36.96
CA ASP A 338 7.31 -9.33 -36.17
C ASP A 338 8.52 -9.77 -35.34
N SER A 339 9.75 -9.39 -35.73
CA SER A 339 10.97 -9.70 -34.98
C SER A 339 11.09 -8.91 -33.65
N TRP A 340 10.28 -7.86 -33.47
CA TRP A 340 10.13 -7.13 -32.21
C TRP A 340 8.87 -7.55 -31.42
N SER A 341 7.87 -8.15 -32.06
CA SER A 341 6.72 -8.76 -31.38
C SER A 341 7.18 -9.83 -30.39
N SER A 342 6.64 -9.79 -29.17
CA SER A 342 7.13 -10.64 -28.08
C SER A 342 6.04 -10.98 -27.06
N ARG A 343 6.34 -11.94 -26.19
CA ARG A 343 5.58 -12.22 -24.97
C ARG A 343 6.53 -12.25 -23.79
N SER A 344 6.10 -11.74 -22.65
CA SER A 344 6.91 -11.77 -21.43
C SER A 344 6.10 -12.15 -20.18
N HIS A 345 6.79 -12.81 -19.26
CA HIS A 345 6.30 -13.20 -17.95
C HIS A 345 7.27 -12.61 -16.92
N HIS A 346 6.78 -11.74 -16.05
CA HIS A 346 7.58 -11.08 -15.00
C HIS A 346 6.99 -11.42 -13.63
N GLY A 347 7.78 -12.09 -12.79
CA GLY A 347 7.49 -12.27 -11.37
C GLY A 347 8.36 -11.34 -10.53
N SER A 348 7.76 -10.67 -9.54
CA SER A 348 8.45 -9.81 -8.58
C SER A 348 8.08 -10.18 -7.15
N ALA A 349 9.04 -10.12 -6.24
CA ALA A 349 8.82 -10.26 -4.81
C ALA A 349 9.74 -9.30 -4.04
N GLY A 350 9.23 -8.68 -2.99
CA GLY A 350 10.02 -7.78 -2.14
C GLY A 350 9.48 -7.63 -0.74
N ILE A 351 10.37 -7.26 0.17
CA ILE A 351 10.08 -7.03 1.59
C ILE A 351 10.61 -5.64 2.00
N ALA A 352 9.81 -4.92 2.77
CA ALA A 352 10.22 -3.72 3.48
C ALA A 352 10.22 -4.00 4.98
N ILE A 353 11.34 -3.71 5.63
CA ILE A 353 11.57 -3.91 7.06
C ILE A 353 11.86 -2.56 7.72
N ALA A 354 10.95 -2.09 8.56
CA ALA A 354 11.19 -0.96 9.44
C ALA A 354 12.12 -1.38 10.58
N LEU A 355 13.24 -0.67 10.70
CA LEU A 355 14.31 -0.91 11.65
C LEU A 355 14.37 0.25 12.68
N PRO A 356 15.07 0.06 13.82
CA PRO A 356 15.32 1.13 14.77
C PRO A 356 15.96 2.37 14.13
N TYR A 357 15.88 3.52 14.82
CA TYR A 357 16.43 4.81 14.36
C TYR A 357 15.83 5.36 13.06
N LYS A 358 14.56 5.02 12.77
CA LYS A 358 13.84 5.41 11.55
C LYS A 358 14.54 4.94 10.26
N LEU A 359 15.14 3.76 10.32
CA LEU A 359 15.73 3.09 9.16
C LEU A 359 14.68 2.19 8.49
N LEU A 360 14.73 2.10 7.16
CA LEU A 360 13.90 1.21 6.35
C LEU A 360 14.83 0.43 5.42
N LEU A 361 14.86 -0.89 5.59
CA LEU A 361 15.55 -1.80 4.68
C LEU A 361 14.51 -2.35 3.68
N ASP A 362 14.72 -2.10 2.40
CA ASP A 362 13.90 -2.66 1.33
C ASP A 362 14.76 -3.62 0.49
N ILE A 363 14.24 -4.82 0.21
CA ILE A 363 14.89 -5.86 -0.58
C ILE A 363 13.88 -6.38 -1.59
N SER A 364 14.26 -6.47 -2.87
CA SER A 364 13.43 -7.06 -3.92
C SER A 364 14.22 -7.99 -4.84
N ALA A 365 13.51 -8.89 -5.50
CA ALA A 365 14.01 -9.73 -6.57
C ALA A 365 12.96 -9.87 -7.68
N ASP A 366 13.45 -9.92 -8.92
CA ASP A 366 12.66 -9.90 -10.14
C ASP A 366 13.17 -10.98 -11.11
N ALA A 367 12.25 -11.69 -11.74
CA ALA A 367 12.54 -12.68 -12.78
C ALA A 367 11.65 -12.40 -13.99
N VAL A 368 12.27 -12.14 -15.15
CA VAL A 368 11.60 -11.86 -16.41
C VAL A 368 12.03 -12.89 -17.45
N GLY A 369 11.08 -13.66 -17.98
CA GLY A 369 11.28 -14.43 -19.22
C GLY A 369 10.61 -13.70 -20.37
N ARG A 370 11.34 -13.39 -21.45
CA ARG A 370 10.79 -12.82 -22.70
C ARG A 370 11.16 -13.71 -23.89
N SER A 371 10.19 -13.95 -24.78
CA SER A 371 10.42 -14.64 -26.05
C SER A 371 9.89 -13.79 -27.20
N TYR A 372 10.69 -13.61 -28.24
CA TYR A 372 10.31 -12.91 -29.47
C TYR A 372 9.67 -13.90 -30.46
N ASP A 373 8.75 -13.41 -31.29
CA ASP A 373 7.95 -14.26 -32.17
C ASP A 373 8.70 -14.68 -33.44
N ALA A 374 9.61 -13.84 -33.93
CA ALA A 374 10.37 -14.07 -35.15
C ALA A 374 11.87 -13.83 -34.97
N ILE A 375 12.64 -14.27 -35.96
CA ILE A 375 14.10 -14.12 -36.01
C ILE A 375 14.48 -12.65 -36.21
N GLN A 376 15.45 -12.15 -35.44
CA GLN A 376 16.01 -10.81 -35.58
C GLN A 376 17.29 -10.86 -36.44
N ASN A 377 17.35 -10.03 -37.48
CA ASN A 377 18.51 -9.90 -38.37
C ASN A 377 18.97 -11.28 -38.91
N ASP A 378 20.28 -11.53 -38.95
CA ASP A 378 20.89 -12.78 -39.42
C ASP A 378 20.99 -13.89 -38.34
N ALA A 379 20.16 -13.84 -37.30
CA ALA A 379 20.20 -14.85 -36.24
C ALA A 379 19.71 -16.23 -36.72
N SER A 380 20.19 -17.31 -36.07
CA SER A 380 19.78 -18.68 -36.40
C SER A 380 18.43 -19.10 -35.83
N GLU A 381 17.95 -18.38 -34.80
CA GLU A 381 16.69 -18.67 -34.11
C GLU A 381 16.05 -17.39 -33.55
N ALA A 382 14.78 -17.49 -33.15
CA ALA A 382 14.09 -16.39 -32.47
C ALA A 382 14.69 -16.17 -31.08
N ARG A 383 14.86 -14.91 -30.70
CA ARG A 383 15.49 -14.54 -29.43
C ARG A 383 14.61 -14.93 -28.24
N SER A 384 15.21 -15.49 -27.20
CA SER A 384 14.57 -15.58 -25.88
C SER A 384 15.56 -15.17 -24.80
N ASP A 385 15.09 -14.33 -23.87
CA ASP A 385 15.88 -13.80 -22.76
C ASP A 385 15.32 -14.29 -21.42
N THR A 386 16.23 -14.48 -20.46
CA THR A 386 15.90 -14.60 -19.03
C THR A 386 16.70 -13.56 -18.27
N THR A 387 16.01 -12.57 -17.71
CA THR A 387 16.59 -11.54 -16.84
C THR A 387 16.28 -11.88 -15.38
N LEU A 388 17.32 -11.98 -14.56
CA LEU A 388 17.21 -12.04 -13.10
C LEU A 388 17.78 -10.75 -12.52
N SER A 389 17.04 -10.09 -11.62
CA SER A 389 17.52 -8.92 -10.90
C SER A 389 17.26 -9.01 -9.41
N ALA A 390 18.10 -8.35 -8.62
CA ALA A 390 17.94 -8.21 -7.17
C ALA A 390 18.37 -6.82 -6.73
N ALA A 391 17.62 -6.23 -5.80
CA ALA A 391 17.90 -4.92 -5.24
C ALA A 391 17.87 -4.94 -3.73
N ALA A 392 18.70 -4.10 -3.11
CA ALA A 392 18.64 -3.78 -1.69
C ALA A 392 18.87 -2.29 -1.49
N SER A 393 18.09 -1.66 -0.61
CA SER A 393 18.28 -0.26 -0.22
C SER A 393 18.07 -0.07 1.28
N LEU A 394 18.87 0.82 1.87
CA LEU A 394 18.72 1.26 3.25
C LEU A 394 18.41 2.76 3.24
N THR A 395 17.21 3.10 3.67
CA THR A 395 16.72 4.48 3.76
C THR A 395 16.71 4.94 5.21
N TRP A 396 17.32 6.09 5.49
CA TRP A 396 17.21 6.79 6.77
C TRP A 396 16.19 7.93 6.63
N GLN A 397 15.06 7.78 7.31
CA GLN A 397 13.99 8.77 7.36
C GLN A 397 14.31 9.80 8.44
N ILE A 398 14.94 10.92 8.06
CA ILE A 398 15.40 11.96 9.00
C ILE A 398 14.19 12.58 9.72
N ASN A 399 13.19 12.98 8.95
CA ASN A 399 11.90 13.50 9.41
C ASN A 399 10.79 13.11 8.41
N GLU A 400 9.58 13.64 8.55
CA GLU A 400 8.44 13.27 7.70
C GLU A 400 8.60 13.70 6.22
N THR A 401 9.44 14.70 5.94
CA THR A 401 9.63 15.27 4.60
C THR A 401 10.97 14.93 3.93
N LEU A 402 11.98 14.52 4.70
CA LEU A 402 13.36 14.28 4.23
C LEU A 402 13.87 12.88 4.57
N ALA A 403 14.49 12.23 3.58
CA ALA A 403 15.18 10.96 3.75
C ALA A 403 16.46 10.87 2.90
N ILE A 404 17.40 10.01 3.30
CA ILE A 404 18.59 9.65 2.54
C ILE A 404 18.58 8.13 2.33
N SER A 405 18.84 7.66 1.12
CA SER A 405 18.87 6.22 0.81
C SER A 405 20.14 5.83 0.05
N GLY A 406 20.85 4.85 0.58
CA GLY A 406 21.90 4.11 -0.14
C GLY A 406 21.31 2.84 -0.74
N GLY A 407 21.68 2.49 -1.97
CA GLY A 407 21.12 1.32 -2.65
C GLY A 407 22.11 0.60 -3.57
N TYR A 408 21.82 -0.67 -3.82
CA TYR A 408 22.51 -1.52 -4.78
C TYR A 408 21.48 -2.34 -5.57
N HIS A 409 21.64 -2.37 -6.89
CA HIS A 409 20.84 -3.16 -7.82
C HIS A 409 21.78 -4.00 -8.69
N TYR A 410 21.47 -5.27 -8.89
CA TYR A 410 22.20 -6.17 -9.79
C TYR A 410 21.24 -6.83 -10.78
N THR A 411 21.69 -6.99 -12.02
CA THR A 411 20.99 -7.66 -13.10
C THR A 411 21.94 -8.62 -13.81
N ASP A 412 21.47 -9.84 -14.06
CA ASP A 412 22.06 -10.82 -14.97
C ASP A 412 21.02 -11.14 -16.05
N ASN A 413 21.40 -10.97 -17.33
CA ASN A 413 20.55 -11.31 -18.46
C ASN A 413 21.23 -12.39 -19.30
N SER A 414 20.61 -13.57 -19.35
CA SER A 414 20.97 -14.63 -20.29
C SER A 414 20.08 -14.56 -21.53
N SER A 415 20.62 -14.83 -22.72
CA SER A 415 19.89 -14.77 -23.98
C SER A 415 20.31 -15.92 -24.89
N THR A 416 19.41 -16.40 -25.75
CA THR A 416 19.77 -17.35 -26.82
C THR A 416 20.73 -16.75 -27.84
N ILE A 417 20.81 -15.42 -27.92
CA ILE A 417 21.75 -14.70 -28.79
C ILE A 417 22.79 -13.99 -27.91
N SER A 418 24.05 -14.48 -27.96
CA SER A 418 25.14 -14.04 -27.07
C SER A 418 25.42 -12.53 -27.05
N GLY A 419 25.11 -11.82 -28.13
CA GLY A 419 25.23 -10.35 -28.19
C GLY A 419 24.31 -9.58 -27.23
N TYR A 420 23.26 -10.22 -26.70
CA TYR A 420 22.30 -9.65 -25.74
C TYR A 420 22.47 -10.17 -24.31
N GLU A 421 23.42 -11.06 -24.06
CA GLU A 421 23.80 -11.41 -22.69
C GLU A 421 24.44 -10.19 -22.02
N TYR A 422 24.13 -9.89 -20.76
CA TYR A 422 24.85 -8.85 -20.04
C TYR A 422 24.72 -8.99 -18.52
N ARG A 423 25.71 -8.45 -17.82
CA ARG A 423 25.64 -8.17 -16.38
C ARG A 423 25.74 -6.69 -16.13
N ARG A 424 25.03 -6.22 -15.10
CA ARG A 424 25.00 -4.81 -14.71
C ARG A 424 24.80 -4.68 -13.21
N SER A 425 25.56 -3.79 -12.58
CA SER A 425 25.27 -3.32 -11.24
C SER A 425 25.11 -1.80 -11.22
N ILE A 426 24.23 -1.33 -10.34
CA ILE A 426 24.03 0.10 -10.07
C ILE A 426 24.18 0.31 -8.57
N THR A 427 25.11 1.17 -8.18
CA THR A 427 25.23 1.65 -6.79
C THR A 427 24.68 3.06 -6.73
N SER A 428 23.85 3.39 -5.73
CA SER A 428 23.16 4.67 -5.62
C SER A 428 23.29 5.32 -4.24
N LEU A 429 23.33 6.65 -4.24
CA LEU A 429 23.12 7.49 -3.06
C LEU A 429 22.14 8.60 -3.44
N MET A 430 20.97 8.59 -2.80
CA MET A 430 19.85 9.46 -3.14
C MET A 430 19.36 10.25 -1.91
N PHE A 431 18.91 11.47 -2.14
CA PHE A 431 18.28 12.36 -1.19
C PHE A 431 16.83 12.58 -1.64
N GLN A 432 15.87 12.38 -0.74
CA GLN A 432 14.44 12.45 -1.03
C GLN A 432 13.81 13.59 -0.22
N GLY A 433 13.06 14.46 -0.89
CA GLY A 433 12.20 15.48 -0.30
C GLY A 433 10.73 15.24 -0.70
N ARG A 434 9.78 15.46 0.22
CA ARG A 434 8.33 15.38 -0.01
C ARG A 434 7.61 16.52 0.72
N TYR A 435 6.49 17.02 0.17
CA TYR A 435 5.69 18.14 0.71
C TYR A 435 4.18 17.97 0.46
#